data_AF-A0A812T1Z7-F1
#
_entry.id   AF-A0A812T1Z7-F1
#
_cell.length_a   1.000
_cell.length_b   1.000
_cell.length_c   1.000
_cell.angle_alpha   90.00
_cell.angle_beta   90.00
_cell.angle_gamma   90.00
#
_symmetry.space_group_name_H-M   'P 1'
#
loop_
_entity.id
_entity.type
_entity.pdbx_description
1 polymer ?
#
loop_
_entity_poly.entity_id
_entity_poly.type
_entity_poly.pdbx_seq_one_letter_code
_entity_poly.pdbx_strand_id
1 'polypeptide(L)'
;MAPERSGDSDVMDTSGEHLCWMPSTSAGSVGSSTSLPVVLPPELLRGVPLHLCLSGCGKHWDYSATGLQQRSKAAQKLDVWRLSRPVDRLENFLSHDWHTSRWLKLLALLVVFNSRAAVVVSLVVSLLVGMLRAWGLLPDASWTVAFGYAAYLLTFMFWQRLRALCKPRMVFMDRLCIAQRDQGLKKQGIMGLAAFLNCSEKLTILWSPSYFQRLWCVYELAGYMRRPYHKEELIEVMPVKLALLMCITATFGGVMGRGSETFMAERLETDSRANALLVFVPVGLAFGLVALMMRVFAGIMKDLQQLPMQLDTFRIQDALSTCCSLQHVHPETGEEMPCDRELVFATLQQWYGDPEHVGEEHLDFFNDEVKKRLAPRILRDVGGSNLPLTSSCCVAAFSSLPRLANTVAKLAQAPDPNAAEVHVPLWASRVCMDFLFDLILPMFAMHLGYYLLQAWTARIQPRSPWSKHCLALLISFMTVGSVAAANRVFSAVNSANEDSWLPALPFFALVASTSGLLLRGRCNHAAEGSVWARQKRGESLGHSFEERQGASQDRSNPDMAEDDDVFSI
;
A
#
# COMPACT_ATOMS: atom_id res chain seq x y z
N MET A 1 -23.76 23.12 -44.37
CA MET A 1 -24.69 23.23 -43.23
C MET A 1 -24.24 22.26 -42.16
N ALA A 2 -23.41 22.75 -41.24
CA ALA A 2 -23.02 22.07 -40.01
C ALA A 2 -23.90 22.60 -38.87
N PRO A 3 -24.15 21.82 -37.81
CA PRO A 3 -24.48 22.38 -36.52
C PRO A 3 -23.27 22.31 -35.59
N GLU A 4 -22.94 23.47 -35.04
CA GLU A 4 -21.96 23.69 -33.97
C GLU A 4 -22.37 22.93 -32.70
N ARG A 5 -21.41 22.29 -32.03
CA ARG A 5 -21.54 21.85 -30.64
C ARG A 5 -20.67 22.75 -29.77
N SER A 6 -21.34 23.55 -28.96
CA SER A 6 -20.80 24.33 -27.86
C SER A 6 -20.10 23.43 -26.85
N GLY A 7 -18.96 23.91 -26.33
CA GLY A 7 -18.21 23.25 -25.29
C GLY A 7 -18.88 23.41 -23.92
N ASP A 8 -19.07 22.28 -23.24
CA ASP A 8 -19.24 22.24 -21.80
C ASP A 8 -17.87 22.02 -21.16
N SER A 9 -17.37 23.06 -20.52
CA SER A 9 -16.29 22.99 -19.54
C SER A 9 -16.79 22.27 -18.29
N ASP A 10 -16.22 21.11 -18.00
CA ASP A 10 -16.40 20.37 -16.74
C ASP A 10 -15.96 21.25 -15.56
N VAL A 11 -16.92 21.93 -14.92
CA VAL A 11 -16.74 22.55 -13.61
C VAL A 11 -16.81 21.42 -12.58
N MET A 12 -15.64 21.01 -12.08
CA MET A 12 -15.56 20.13 -10.91
C MET A 12 -16.13 20.86 -9.70
N ASP A 13 -17.26 20.36 -9.19
CA ASP A 13 -17.88 20.76 -7.94
C ASP A 13 -16.98 20.34 -6.76
N THR A 14 -16.23 21.30 -6.22
CA THR A 14 -15.38 21.15 -5.03
C THR A 14 -16.08 21.76 -3.82
N SER A 15 -17.15 21.14 -3.35
CA SER A 15 -17.85 21.52 -2.13
C SER A 15 -17.76 20.39 -1.10
N GLY A 16 -16.88 20.53 -0.11
CA GLY A 16 -16.82 19.60 1.00
C GLY A 16 -16.02 20.19 2.15
N GLU A 17 -16.60 20.23 3.34
CA GLU A 17 -15.96 20.75 4.54
C GLU A 17 -14.74 19.91 4.91
N HIS A 18 -13.64 20.59 5.18
CA HIS A 18 -12.48 19.99 5.79
C HIS A 18 -12.33 20.54 7.21
N LEU A 19 -11.19 20.31 7.88
CA LEU A 19 -10.90 20.76 9.24
C LEU A 19 -10.88 22.30 9.36
N CYS A 20 -12.00 22.97 9.15
CA CYS A 20 -12.12 24.41 9.31
C CYS A 20 -12.14 24.76 10.80
N TRP A 21 -11.17 25.57 11.21
CA TRP A 21 -11.16 26.27 12.49
C TRP A 21 -12.23 27.37 12.49
N MET A 22 -12.95 27.53 13.59
CA MET A 22 -13.81 28.69 13.84
C MET A 22 -13.30 29.46 15.08
N PRO A 23 -13.29 30.80 15.06
CA PRO A 23 -13.17 31.57 16.28
C PRO A 23 -14.53 31.62 16.99
N SER A 24 -14.57 31.23 18.26
CA SER A 24 -15.75 31.40 19.10
C SER A 24 -15.90 32.87 19.51
N THR A 25 -17.06 33.46 19.21
CA THR A 25 -17.52 34.75 19.73
C THR A 25 -17.90 34.63 21.21
N SER A 26 -16.90 34.50 22.08
CA SER A 26 -17.07 34.74 23.52
C SER A 26 -15.82 35.41 24.06
N ALA A 27 -15.97 36.69 24.39
CA ALA A 27 -14.92 37.52 24.98
C ALA A 27 -14.45 36.91 26.31
N GLY A 28 -13.33 36.19 26.24
CA GLY A 28 -12.56 35.69 27.37
C GLY A 28 -11.13 35.49 26.86
N SER A 29 -10.22 36.32 27.34
CA SER A 29 -8.82 36.41 26.91
C SER A 29 -8.10 35.06 27.00
N VAL A 30 -8.07 34.31 25.90
CA VAL A 30 -7.12 33.22 25.68
C VAL A 30 -6.22 33.71 24.56
N GLY A 31 -4.93 33.91 24.88
CA GLY A 31 -3.94 34.48 23.98
C GLY A 31 -3.93 33.79 22.62
N SER A 32 -3.69 34.56 21.56
CA SER A 32 -3.50 34.07 20.20
C SER A 32 -2.33 33.08 20.17
N SER A 33 -2.61 31.79 20.31
CA SER A 33 -1.58 30.77 20.14
C SER A 33 -1.18 30.74 18.67
N THR A 34 0.01 31.22 18.38
CA THR A 34 0.59 31.25 17.02
C THR A 34 1.07 29.88 16.55
N SER A 35 0.95 28.82 17.36
CA SER A 35 1.39 27.47 17.01
C SER A 35 0.63 26.35 17.72
N LEU A 36 0.79 25.12 17.21
CA LEU A 36 0.14 23.90 17.71
C LEU A 36 0.87 23.33 18.95
N PRO A 37 0.23 23.27 20.13
CA PRO A 37 0.85 22.73 21.34
C PRO A 37 1.24 21.25 21.22
N VAL A 38 2.42 20.95 21.77
CA VAL A 38 3.05 19.61 21.76
C VAL A 38 2.50 18.71 22.89
N VAL A 39 1.83 19.30 23.87
CA VAL A 39 1.24 18.64 25.04
C VAL A 39 -0.26 18.90 25.06
N LEU A 40 -1.06 17.83 25.22
CA LEU A 40 -2.50 17.88 25.40
C LEU A 40 -2.88 17.52 26.84
N PRO A 41 -3.96 18.11 27.39
CA PRO A 41 -4.61 17.57 28.57
C PRO A 41 -4.91 16.07 28.42
N PRO A 42 -4.70 15.24 29.46
CA PRO A 42 -4.89 13.79 29.37
C PRO A 42 -6.29 13.38 28.90
N GLU A 43 -7.34 14.15 29.23
CA GLU A 43 -8.70 13.86 28.76
C GLU A 43 -8.91 14.01 27.25
N LEU A 44 -8.11 14.85 26.59
CA LEU A 44 -8.15 15.11 25.15
C LEU A 44 -7.28 14.15 24.35
N LEU A 45 -6.25 13.57 24.98
CA LEU A 45 -5.40 12.57 24.35
C LEU A 45 -6.12 11.23 24.24
N ARG A 46 -6.94 11.08 23.20
CA ARG A 46 -7.83 9.92 23.02
C ARG A 46 -7.41 9.00 21.88
N GLY A 47 -7.55 7.70 22.10
CA GLY A 47 -7.38 6.66 21.10
C GLY A 47 -8.67 5.89 20.88
N VAL A 48 -8.87 5.36 19.68
CA VAL A 48 -9.98 4.46 19.36
C VAL A 48 -9.45 3.03 19.18
N PRO A 49 -10.13 2.00 19.70
CA PRO A 49 -9.81 0.62 19.36
C PRO A 49 -9.96 0.37 17.85
N LEU A 50 -8.96 -0.26 17.22
CA LEU A 50 -8.92 -0.53 15.78
C LEU A 50 -10.18 -1.23 15.25
N HIS A 51 -10.74 -2.17 16.02
CA HIS A 51 -11.96 -2.87 15.61
C HIS A 51 -13.20 -1.98 15.51
N LEU A 52 -13.28 -0.89 16.31
CA LEU A 52 -14.32 0.12 16.21
C LEU A 52 -14.06 1.05 15.01
N CYS A 53 -12.81 1.44 14.81
CA CYS A 53 -12.36 2.20 13.64
C CYS A 53 -12.71 1.49 12.31
N LEU A 54 -12.60 0.16 12.27
CA LEU A 54 -12.95 -0.68 11.11
C LEU A 54 -14.41 -1.19 11.13
N SER A 55 -15.24 -0.78 12.10
CA SER A 55 -16.61 -1.26 12.23
C SER A 55 -17.51 -0.82 11.06
N GLY A 56 -18.59 -1.56 10.81
CA GLY A 56 -19.52 -1.29 9.71
C GLY A 56 -18.84 -1.24 8.33
N CYS A 57 -17.87 -2.12 8.09
CA CYS A 57 -17.08 -2.17 6.86
C CYS A 57 -16.43 -0.82 6.53
N GLY A 58 -15.78 -0.22 7.53
CA GLY A 58 -15.08 1.05 7.36
C GLY A 58 -15.99 2.27 7.17
N LYS A 59 -17.23 2.24 7.70
CA LYS A 59 -18.18 3.37 7.59
C LYS A 59 -17.61 4.72 8.07
N HIS A 60 -16.67 4.70 9.02
CA HIS A 60 -16.05 5.90 9.57
C HIS A 60 -15.06 6.56 8.60
N TRP A 61 -14.62 5.83 7.58
CA TRP A 61 -13.71 6.30 6.52
C TRP A 61 -14.46 6.85 5.30
N ASP A 62 -15.78 6.87 5.35
CA ASP A 62 -16.62 7.41 4.29
C ASP A 62 -16.65 8.93 4.33
N TYR A 63 -16.23 9.54 3.23
CA TYR A 63 -16.23 10.98 3.01
C TYR A 63 -17.64 11.55 2.85
N SER A 64 -18.58 10.81 2.25
CA SER A 64 -19.98 11.25 2.12
C SER A 64 -20.68 11.36 3.49
N ALA A 65 -20.13 10.68 4.50
CA ALA A 65 -20.58 10.82 5.87
C ALA A 65 -19.91 11.98 6.61
N THR A 66 -18.88 12.63 6.05
CA THR A 66 -18.20 13.81 6.64
C THR A 66 -18.72 15.14 6.12
N GLY A 67 -19.52 15.19 5.04
CA GLY A 67 -20.17 16.43 4.59
C GLY A 67 -21.06 16.20 3.37
N LEU A 68 -22.26 16.79 3.38
CA LEU A 68 -23.23 16.87 2.29
C LEU A 68 -23.88 15.56 1.77
N GLN A 69 -24.55 14.81 2.66
CA GLN A 69 -25.87 14.28 2.29
C GLN A 69 -26.76 14.08 3.52
N GLN A 70 -27.51 15.13 3.78
CA GLN A 70 -28.58 15.24 4.75
C GLN A 70 -29.76 14.33 4.35
N ARG A 71 -29.56 13.00 4.37
CA ARG A 71 -30.62 11.99 4.15
C ARG A 71 -30.46 10.78 5.08
N SER A 72 -30.41 11.00 6.39
CA SER A 72 -31.28 10.31 7.36
C SER A 72 -31.02 10.84 8.77
N LYS A 73 -32.07 11.37 9.41
CA LYS A 73 -32.09 11.91 10.78
C LYS A 73 -31.74 10.87 11.89
N ALA A 74 -31.39 9.63 11.54
CA ALA A 74 -31.10 8.55 12.49
C ALA A 74 -29.60 8.24 12.67
N ALA A 75 -28.78 8.34 11.60
CA ALA A 75 -27.36 8.00 11.67
C ALA A 75 -26.48 9.11 12.28
N GLN A 76 -26.94 10.36 12.22
CA GLN A 76 -26.26 11.53 12.78
C GLN A 76 -26.40 11.63 14.31
N LYS A 77 -27.11 10.69 14.97
CA LYS A 77 -27.40 10.73 16.41
C LYS A 77 -26.24 10.23 17.29
N LEU A 78 -25.34 9.38 16.78
CA LEU A 78 -24.25 8.83 17.58
C LEU A 78 -23.07 9.81 17.71
N ASP A 79 -22.74 10.19 18.94
CA ASP A 79 -21.53 10.94 19.26
C ASP A 79 -20.31 10.03 19.07
N VAL A 80 -19.77 10.00 17.85
CA VAL A 80 -18.67 9.10 17.46
C VAL A 80 -17.40 9.31 18.28
N TRP A 81 -17.25 10.48 18.92
CA TRP A 81 -16.16 10.77 19.85
C TRP A 81 -16.19 9.88 21.09
N ARG A 82 -17.37 9.36 21.48
CA ARG A 82 -17.52 8.38 22.58
C ARG A 82 -16.92 7.01 22.25
N LEU A 83 -16.60 6.75 20.98
CA LEU A 83 -15.93 5.50 20.57
C LEU A 83 -14.43 5.54 20.88
N SER A 84 -13.84 6.72 21.02
CA SER A 84 -12.47 6.88 21.55
C SER A 84 -12.49 6.97 23.08
N ARG A 85 -11.33 6.78 23.71
CA ARG A 85 -11.12 6.90 25.16
C ARG A 85 -9.76 7.54 25.44
N PRO A 86 -9.56 8.20 26.60
CA PRO A 86 -8.24 8.71 26.99
C PRO A 86 -7.20 7.59 26.98
N VAL A 87 -6.00 7.88 26.48
CA VAL A 87 -4.87 6.95 26.39
C VAL A 87 -3.56 7.69 26.64
N ASP A 88 -2.61 7.02 27.28
CA ASP A 88 -1.26 7.56 27.44
C ASP A 88 -0.40 7.34 26.18
N ARG A 89 -0.75 6.34 25.38
CA ARG A 89 0.01 5.92 24.20
C ARG A 89 -0.90 5.37 23.10
N LEU A 90 -0.50 5.63 21.86
CA LEU A 90 -1.10 5.10 20.66
C LEU A 90 -0.14 4.13 19.96
N GLU A 91 -0.67 3.02 19.45
CA GLU A 91 0.16 2.05 18.71
C GLU A 91 0.34 2.47 17.24
N ASN A 92 -0.66 3.14 16.65
CA ASN A 92 -0.56 3.71 15.31
C ASN A 92 -1.29 5.05 15.22
N PHE A 93 -0.66 5.98 14.51
CA PHE A 93 -1.32 7.13 13.90
C PHE A 93 -1.71 6.76 12.47
N LEU A 94 -2.99 6.86 12.11
CA LEU A 94 -3.48 6.51 10.78
C LEU A 94 -3.58 7.77 9.90
N SER A 95 -2.53 8.07 9.15
CA SER A 95 -2.50 9.21 8.23
C SER A 95 -3.04 8.83 6.87
N HIS A 96 -3.92 9.67 6.31
CA HIS A 96 -4.64 9.36 5.08
C HIS A 96 -5.22 10.60 4.40
N ASP A 97 -5.47 10.50 3.10
CA ASP A 97 -6.28 11.49 2.39
C ASP A 97 -7.77 11.14 2.47
N TRP A 98 -8.66 12.14 2.55
CA TRP A 98 -10.10 11.91 2.68
C TRP A 98 -10.78 11.52 1.35
N HIS A 99 -10.22 11.90 0.20
CA HIS A 99 -10.80 11.64 -1.13
C HIS A 99 -10.71 10.18 -1.56
N THR A 100 -9.72 9.43 -1.08
CA THR A 100 -9.56 8.02 -1.38
C THR A 100 -10.74 7.21 -0.84
N SER A 101 -11.23 6.29 -1.68
CA SER A 101 -12.34 5.38 -1.36
C SER A 101 -12.15 4.66 -0.01
N ARG A 102 -13.21 4.68 0.81
CA ARG A 102 -13.26 3.98 2.10
C ARG A 102 -12.93 2.49 2.00
N TRP A 103 -13.30 1.85 0.88
CA TRP A 103 -13.09 0.41 0.68
C TRP A 103 -11.61 0.08 0.48
N LEU A 104 -10.88 0.93 -0.23
CA LEU A 104 -9.44 0.75 -0.43
C LEU A 104 -8.70 0.95 0.90
N LYS A 105 -9.11 1.94 1.71
CA LYS A 105 -8.55 2.16 3.05
C LYS A 105 -8.85 0.99 3.98
N LEU A 106 -10.10 0.52 4.01
CA LEU A 106 -10.49 -0.68 4.78
C LEU A 106 -9.60 -1.86 4.40
N LEU A 107 -9.48 -2.14 3.11
CA LEU A 107 -8.71 -3.28 2.63
C LEU A 107 -7.22 -3.15 2.97
N ALA A 108 -6.65 -1.95 2.80
CA ALA A 108 -5.27 -1.66 3.21
C ALA A 108 -5.06 -1.93 4.71
N LEU A 109 -5.99 -1.49 5.56
CA LEU A 109 -5.91 -1.72 7.01
C LEU A 109 -6.08 -3.20 7.37
N LEU A 110 -6.95 -3.96 6.68
CA LEU A 110 -7.05 -5.41 6.87
C LEU A 110 -5.74 -6.11 6.48
N VAL A 111 -5.12 -5.72 5.35
CA VAL A 111 -3.83 -6.27 4.94
C VAL A 111 -2.75 -5.93 5.96
N VAL A 112 -2.65 -4.68 6.43
CA VAL A 112 -1.65 -4.27 7.42
C VAL A 112 -1.83 -4.99 8.75
N PHE A 113 -3.06 -5.05 9.29
CA PHE A 113 -3.28 -5.49 10.67
C PHE A 113 -3.68 -6.96 10.84
N ASN A 114 -4.25 -7.60 9.81
CA ASN A 114 -4.84 -8.93 9.95
C ASN A 114 -4.15 -10.03 9.14
N SER A 115 -3.45 -9.69 8.05
CA SER A 115 -2.86 -10.69 7.13
C SER A 115 -1.94 -11.69 7.83
N ARG A 116 -1.00 -11.22 8.65
CA ARG A 116 -0.05 -12.08 9.37
C ARG A 116 -0.74 -13.09 10.28
N ALA A 117 -1.78 -12.68 10.99
CA ALA A 117 -2.56 -13.58 11.83
C ALA A 117 -3.34 -14.60 10.98
N ALA A 118 -3.94 -14.15 9.86
CA ALA A 118 -4.64 -15.04 8.93
C ALA A 118 -3.74 -16.13 8.36
N VAL A 119 -2.49 -15.79 8.02
CA VAL A 119 -1.47 -16.75 7.58
C VAL A 119 -1.20 -17.79 8.67
N VAL A 120 -0.94 -17.37 9.91
CA VAL A 120 -0.62 -18.28 11.02
C VAL A 120 -1.81 -19.19 11.35
N VAL A 121 -3.02 -18.62 11.45
CA VAL A 121 -4.22 -19.42 11.77
C VAL A 121 -4.52 -20.42 10.65
N SER A 122 -4.39 -20.01 9.39
CA SER A 122 -4.56 -20.91 8.24
C SER A 122 -3.54 -22.05 8.27
N LEU A 123 -2.27 -21.76 8.55
CA LEU A 123 -1.23 -22.77 8.69
C LEU A 123 -1.59 -23.80 9.77
N VAL A 124 -1.94 -23.34 10.98
CA VAL A 124 -2.29 -24.21 12.11
C VAL A 124 -3.52 -25.07 11.79
N VAL A 125 -4.58 -24.47 11.25
CA VAL A 125 -5.81 -25.20 10.88
C VAL A 125 -5.53 -26.21 9.77
N SER A 126 -4.70 -25.88 8.78
CA SER A 126 -4.39 -26.79 7.67
C SER A 126 -3.56 -27.99 8.15
N LEU A 127 -2.60 -27.77 9.05
CA LEU A 127 -1.86 -28.85 9.71
C LEU A 127 -2.80 -29.74 10.51
N LEU A 128 -3.70 -29.16 11.31
CA LEU A 128 -4.67 -29.91 12.11
C LEU A 128 -5.61 -30.74 11.25
N VAL A 129 -6.17 -30.16 10.19
CA VAL A 129 -7.04 -30.88 9.24
C VAL A 129 -6.28 -32.04 8.58
N GLY A 130 -5.03 -31.82 8.19
CA GLY A 130 -4.17 -32.87 7.65
C GLY A 130 -3.93 -34.01 8.63
N MET A 131 -3.65 -33.70 9.90
CA MET A 131 -3.47 -34.71 10.96
C MET A 131 -4.76 -35.47 11.25
N LEU A 132 -5.92 -34.80 11.29
CA LEU A 132 -7.21 -35.45 11.49
C LEU A 132 -7.57 -36.39 10.34
N ARG A 133 -7.21 -36.04 9.09
CA ARG A 133 -7.34 -36.95 7.93
C ARG A 133 -6.43 -38.15 8.06
N ALA A 134 -5.17 -37.93 8.45
CA ALA A 134 -4.21 -38.99 8.69
C ALA A 134 -4.69 -40.03 9.73
N TRP A 135 -5.40 -39.58 10.77
CA TRP A 135 -6.00 -40.46 11.77
C TRP A 135 -7.36 -41.06 11.37
N GLY A 136 -7.86 -40.78 10.16
CA GLY A 136 -9.18 -41.24 9.72
C GLY A 136 -10.36 -40.59 10.44
N LEU A 137 -10.13 -39.51 11.21
CA LEU A 137 -11.19 -38.75 11.88
C LEU A 137 -11.89 -37.78 10.93
N LEU A 138 -11.21 -37.36 9.86
CA LEU A 138 -11.80 -36.64 8.74
C LEU A 138 -11.64 -37.46 7.44
N PRO A 139 -12.61 -37.38 6.51
CA PRO A 139 -12.51 -38.05 5.23
C PRO A 139 -11.35 -37.47 4.41
N ASP A 140 -10.68 -38.32 3.64
CA ASP A 140 -9.61 -37.93 2.72
C ASP A 140 -10.18 -37.28 1.45
N ALA A 141 -10.89 -36.17 1.63
CA ALA A 141 -11.63 -35.48 0.60
C ALA A 141 -11.13 -34.04 0.43
N SER A 142 -11.08 -33.57 -0.82
CA SER A 142 -10.59 -32.23 -1.18
C SER A 142 -11.37 -31.09 -0.53
N TRP A 143 -12.64 -31.31 -0.19
CA TRP A 143 -13.47 -30.27 0.45
C TRP A 143 -12.97 -29.91 1.86
N THR A 144 -12.26 -30.81 2.56
CA THR A 144 -11.75 -30.55 3.92
C THR A 144 -10.71 -29.41 3.94
N VAL A 145 -10.04 -29.15 2.82
CA VAL A 145 -9.16 -27.99 2.63
C VAL A 145 -9.91 -26.66 2.79
N ALA A 146 -11.23 -26.64 2.59
CA ALA A 146 -12.06 -25.44 2.79
C ALA A 146 -11.98 -24.89 4.23
N PHE A 147 -11.69 -25.72 5.23
CA PHE A 147 -11.49 -25.25 6.62
C PHE A 147 -10.30 -24.30 6.73
N GLY A 148 -9.18 -24.58 6.04
CA GLY A 148 -8.02 -23.69 6.00
C GLY A 148 -8.35 -22.34 5.33
N TYR A 149 -9.05 -22.37 4.19
CA TYR A 149 -9.50 -21.15 3.52
C TYR A 149 -10.49 -20.34 4.37
N ALA A 150 -11.46 -21.01 5.00
CA ALA A 150 -12.43 -20.35 5.88
C ALA A 150 -11.74 -19.73 7.10
N ALA A 151 -10.81 -20.46 7.73
CA ALA A 151 -10.03 -19.95 8.85
C ALA A 151 -9.19 -18.73 8.46
N TYR A 152 -8.56 -18.75 7.27
CA TYR A 152 -7.87 -17.58 6.74
C TYR A 152 -8.83 -16.40 6.55
N LEU A 153 -9.93 -16.57 5.82
CA LEU A 153 -10.86 -15.47 5.50
C LEU A 153 -11.51 -14.88 6.74
N LEU A 154 -11.96 -15.72 7.67
CA LEU A 154 -12.54 -15.27 8.93
C LEU A 154 -11.51 -14.50 9.76
N THR A 155 -10.28 -14.99 9.84
CA THR A 155 -9.20 -14.27 10.55
C THR A 155 -8.86 -12.96 9.82
N PHE A 156 -8.70 -12.99 8.50
CA PHE A 156 -8.40 -11.80 7.70
C PHE A 156 -9.45 -10.71 7.85
N MET A 157 -10.74 -11.07 7.92
CA MET A 157 -11.84 -10.10 8.04
C MET A 157 -12.09 -9.63 9.48
N PHE A 158 -11.82 -10.49 10.48
CA PHE A 158 -12.26 -10.27 11.86
C PHE A 158 -11.18 -10.34 12.93
N TRP A 159 -9.89 -10.53 12.59
CA TRP A 159 -8.80 -10.61 13.55
C TRP A 159 -8.72 -9.40 14.48
N GLN A 160 -8.95 -8.19 13.99
CA GLN A 160 -9.05 -6.97 14.78
C GLN A 160 -10.09 -7.09 15.92
N ARG A 161 -11.22 -7.79 15.69
CA ARG A 161 -12.26 -8.03 16.69
C ARG A 161 -11.85 -9.12 17.67
N LEU A 162 -11.28 -10.22 17.17
CA LEU A 162 -10.78 -11.31 18.02
C LEU A 162 -9.68 -10.80 18.96
N ARG A 163 -8.72 -10.03 18.42
CA ARG A 163 -7.65 -9.39 19.19
C ARG A 163 -8.19 -8.43 20.24
N ALA A 164 -9.32 -7.76 19.98
CA ALA A 164 -9.92 -6.83 20.92
C ALA A 164 -10.45 -7.51 22.20
N LEU A 165 -10.73 -8.82 22.17
CA LEU A 165 -11.11 -9.60 23.36
C LEU A 165 -9.95 -9.73 24.36
N CYS A 166 -8.71 -9.69 23.88
CA CYS A 166 -7.52 -9.82 24.72
C CYS A 166 -6.82 -8.47 24.98
N LYS A 167 -6.40 -7.80 23.90
CA LYS A 167 -5.69 -6.50 23.97
C LYS A 167 -6.03 -5.67 22.74
N PRO A 168 -6.99 -4.73 22.83
CA PRO A 168 -7.36 -3.89 21.71
C PRO A 168 -6.17 -3.00 21.31
N ARG A 169 -5.95 -2.89 20.00
CA ARG A 169 -4.98 -1.96 19.44
C ARG A 169 -5.61 -0.57 19.38
N MET A 170 -5.10 0.38 20.16
CA MET A 170 -5.48 1.78 20.21
C MET A 170 -4.77 2.54 19.08
N VAL A 171 -5.57 3.17 18.23
CA VAL A 171 -5.10 3.94 17.09
C VAL A 171 -5.67 5.35 17.13
N PHE A 172 -4.98 6.29 16.49
CA PHE A 172 -5.54 7.61 16.22
C PHE A 172 -6.20 7.63 14.86
N MET A 173 -7.44 8.12 14.84
CA MET A 173 -8.18 8.51 13.65
C MET A 173 -8.86 9.83 13.98
N ASP A 174 -8.44 10.90 13.31
CA ASP A 174 -8.94 12.27 13.45
C ASP A 174 -10.44 12.36 13.77
N ARG A 175 -11.29 11.76 12.93
CA ARG A 175 -12.76 11.80 13.06
C ARG A 175 -13.30 11.20 14.36
N LEU A 176 -12.62 10.21 14.93
CA LEU A 176 -13.07 9.46 16.11
C LEU A 176 -12.39 9.95 17.40
N CYS A 177 -11.17 10.46 17.30
CA CYS A 177 -10.37 10.91 18.43
C CYS A 177 -10.58 12.39 18.76
N ILE A 178 -10.90 13.23 17.75
CA ILE A 178 -11.21 14.65 17.94
C ILE A 178 -12.73 14.82 18.00
N ALA A 179 -13.21 15.59 18.99
CA ALA A 179 -14.63 15.89 19.13
C ALA A 179 -15.12 16.65 17.89
N GLN A 180 -16.14 16.13 17.20
CA GLN A 180 -16.61 16.74 15.94
C GLN A 180 -17.74 17.76 16.13
N ARG A 181 -18.47 17.68 17.26
CA ARG A 181 -19.67 18.49 17.53
C ARG A 181 -19.41 19.70 18.42
N ASP A 182 -18.58 19.52 19.44
CA ASP A 182 -18.18 20.61 20.32
C ASP A 182 -17.04 21.36 19.65
N GLN A 183 -17.30 22.58 19.19
CA GLN A 183 -16.31 23.38 18.45
C GLN A 183 -15.10 23.75 19.32
N GLY A 184 -15.29 23.92 20.63
CA GLY A 184 -14.20 24.20 21.56
C GLY A 184 -13.27 23.01 21.71
N LEU A 185 -13.83 21.82 21.96
CA LEU A 185 -13.06 20.58 22.04
C LEU A 185 -12.48 20.16 20.69
N LYS A 186 -13.19 20.41 19.58
CA LYS A 186 -12.68 20.21 18.21
C LYS A 186 -11.43 21.04 18.00
N LYS A 187 -11.52 22.33 18.32
CA LYS A 187 -10.39 23.26 18.23
C LYS A 187 -9.23 22.79 19.08
N GLN A 188 -9.44 22.48 20.36
CA GLN A 188 -8.38 21.99 21.24
C GLN A 188 -7.74 20.68 20.72
N GLY A 189 -8.54 19.76 20.20
CA GLY A 189 -8.06 18.51 19.61
C GLY A 189 -7.23 18.70 18.33
N ILE A 190 -7.66 19.60 17.44
CA ILE A 190 -6.88 19.97 16.24
C ILE A 190 -5.59 20.69 16.66
N MET A 191 -5.67 21.62 17.61
CA MET A 191 -4.51 22.33 18.12
C MET A 191 -3.47 21.37 18.73
N GLY A 192 -3.92 20.28 19.34
CA GLY A 192 -3.06 19.26 19.92
C GLY A 192 -2.64 18.11 19.00
N LEU A 193 -2.78 18.24 17.67
CA LEU A 193 -2.43 17.15 16.74
C LEU A 193 -0.99 16.65 16.91
N ALA A 194 -0.05 17.54 17.22
CA ALA A 194 1.34 17.22 17.56
C ALA A 194 1.46 16.25 18.74
N ALA A 195 0.60 16.37 19.77
CA ALA A 195 0.61 15.50 20.93
C ALA A 195 0.19 14.06 20.57
N PHE A 196 -0.77 13.88 19.65
CA PHE A 196 -1.16 12.58 19.13
C PHE A 196 -0.02 11.91 18.35
N LEU A 197 0.68 12.64 17.49
CA LEU A 197 1.86 12.15 16.78
C LEU A 197 2.97 11.74 17.76
N ASN A 198 3.14 12.53 18.83
CA ASN A 198 4.15 12.29 19.85
C ASN A 198 3.91 11.01 20.67
N CYS A 199 2.67 10.73 21.05
CA CYS A 199 2.33 9.51 21.79
C CYS A 199 2.14 8.30 20.87
N SER A 200 2.24 8.46 19.55
CA SER A 200 2.14 7.37 18.58
C SER A 200 3.46 6.63 18.39
N GLU A 201 3.41 5.30 18.47
CA GLU A 201 4.56 4.42 18.23
C GLU A 201 4.91 4.30 16.75
N LYS A 202 3.90 4.25 15.87
CA LYS A 202 4.06 4.09 14.41
C LYS A 202 3.20 5.10 13.66
N LEU A 203 3.69 5.54 12.51
CA LEU A 203 2.91 6.31 11.54
C LEU A 203 2.55 5.39 10.37
N THR A 204 1.27 5.02 10.25
CA THR A 204 0.79 4.22 9.11
C THR A 204 0.15 5.15 8.10
N ILE A 205 0.80 5.29 6.95
CA ILE A 205 0.37 6.12 5.83
C ILE A 205 -0.41 5.26 4.84
N LEU A 206 -1.70 5.58 4.68
CA LEU A 206 -2.53 5.02 3.60
C LEU A 206 -2.30 5.86 2.34
N TRP A 207 -1.28 5.49 1.56
CA TRP A 207 -0.81 6.33 0.47
C TRP A 207 -1.72 6.24 -0.76
N SER A 208 -1.98 7.43 -1.31
CA SER A 208 -2.60 7.68 -2.61
C SER A 208 -1.85 8.83 -3.29
N PRO A 209 -2.04 9.06 -4.61
CA PRO A 209 -1.38 10.16 -5.32
C PRO A 209 -1.64 11.56 -4.73
N SER A 210 -2.74 11.77 -3.99
CA SER A 210 -3.04 13.08 -3.39
C SER A 210 -2.41 13.28 -2.01
N TYR A 211 -1.80 12.25 -1.41
CA TYR A 211 -1.32 12.31 -0.03
C TYR A 211 -0.33 13.46 0.23
N PHE A 212 0.74 13.54 -0.57
CA PHE A 212 1.77 14.59 -0.43
C PHE A 212 1.30 15.98 -0.86
N GLN A 213 0.11 16.08 -1.47
CA GLN A 213 -0.48 17.35 -1.87
C GLN A 213 -1.33 17.95 -0.75
N ARG A 214 -1.55 17.27 0.38
CA ARG A 214 -2.43 17.76 1.46
C ARG A 214 -1.61 18.31 2.62
N LEU A 215 -1.86 19.58 2.97
CA LEU A 215 -1.13 20.29 4.01
C LEU A 215 -1.11 19.52 5.35
N TRP A 216 -2.28 19.07 5.83
CA TRP A 216 -2.38 18.34 7.10
C TRP A 216 -1.65 16.97 7.07
N CYS A 217 -1.70 16.24 5.97
CA CYS A 217 -0.96 14.97 5.83
C CYS A 217 0.56 15.20 5.86
N VAL A 218 1.01 16.28 5.23
CA VAL A 218 2.42 16.68 5.22
C VAL A 218 2.86 17.21 6.60
N TYR A 219 2.00 17.95 7.30
CA TYR A 219 2.21 18.34 8.69
C TYR A 219 2.39 17.13 9.61
N GLU A 220 1.55 16.10 9.47
CA GLU A 220 1.63 14.87 10.26
C GLU A 220 2.97 14.16 10.03
N LEU A 221 3.41 14.12 8.78
CA LEU A 221 4.71 13.59 8.41
C LEU A 221 5.84 14.40 9.06
N ALA A 222 5.78 15.73 8.99
CA ALA A 222 6.76 16.62 9.63
C ALA A 222 6.82 16.40 11.14
N GLY A 223 5.67 16.42 11.82
CA GLY A 223 5.60 16.23 13.27
C GLY A 223 6.16 14.88 13.71
N TYR A 224 6.01 13.85 12.88
CA TYR A 224 6.56 12.53 13.16
C TYR A 224 8.08 12.44 12.90
N MET A 225 8.58 13.11 11.86
CA MET A 225 10.00 13.15 11.49
C MET A 225 10.86 14.03 12.40
N ARG A 226 10.25 15.01 13.10
CA ARG A 226 10.94 15.94 14.01
C ARG A 226 11.81 15.25 15.09
N ARG A 227 11.44 14.04 15.53
CA ARG A 227 12.10 13.41 16.68
C ARG A 227 13.53 12.96 16.38
N PRO A 228 14.49 13.15 17.31
CA PRO A 228 15.84 12.67 17.11
C PRO A 228 15.89 11.12 17.18
N TYR A 229 16.58 10.54 16.20
CA TYR A 229 16.95 9.13 16.01
C TYR A 229 15.83 8.10 15.70
N HIS A 230 16.00 7.45 14.53
CA HIS A 230 15.39 6.19 14.07
C HIS A 230 13.85 6.07 13.96
N LYS A 231 13.02 7.02 14.38
CA LYS A 231 11.55 6.90 14.23
C LYS A 231 11.05 6.81 12.79
N GLU A 232 11.80 7.27 11.80
CA GLU A 232 11.50 7.03 10.38
C GLU A 232 11.41 5.55 10.02
N GLU A 233 12.07 4.66 10.77
CA GLU A 233 11.94 3.20 10.63
C GLU A 233 10.52 2.70 10.95
N LEU A 234 9.75 3.54 11.64
CA LEU A 234 8.40 3.25 12.10
C LEU A 234 7.33 3.93 11.24
N ILE A 235 7.73 4.52 10.10
CA ILE A 235 6.81 4.99 9.05
C ILE A 235 6.51 3.80 8.13
N GLU A 236 5.26 3.34 8.16
CA GLU A 236 4.76 2.27 7.30
C GLU A 236 3.88 2.87 6.21
N VAL A 237 4.31 2.77 4.96
CA VAL A 237 3.56 3.29 3.81
C VAL A 237 2.87 2.13 3.10
N MET A 238 1.54 2.21 2.99
CA MET A 238 0.72 1.21 2.30
C MET A 238 -0.06 1.86 1.17
N PRO A 239 0.32 1.63 -0.11
CA PRO A 239 -0.50 2.03 -1.24
C PRO A 239 -1.86 1.36 -1.19
N VAL A 240 -2.92 2.17 -1.17
CA VAL A 240 -4.29 1.67 -0.96
C VAL A 240 -4.75 0.72 -2.09
N LYS A 241 -4.29 0.93 -3.32
CA LYS A 241 -4.58 0.04 -4.46
C LYS A 241 -3.78 -1.27 -4.42
N LEU A 242 -2.59 -1.28 -3.81
CA LEU A 242 -1.76 -2.49 -3.67
C LEU A 242 -2.46 -3.54 -2.80
N ALA A 243 -3.15 -3.12 -1.75
CA ALA A 243 -3.98 -4.01 -0.93
C ALA A 243 -5.04 -4.75 -1.76
N LEU A 244 -5.70 -4.03 -2.68
CA LEU A 244 -6.68 -4.62 -3.59
C LEU A 244 -6.04 -5.61 -4.56
N LEU A 245 -4.90 -5.25 -5.14
CA LEU A 245 -4.14 -6.14 -6.01
C LEU A 245 -3.78 -7.45 -5.29
N MET A 246 -3.28 -7.37 -4.06
CA MET A 246 -2.94 -8.54 -3.25
C MET A 246 -4.14 -9.47 -3.06
N CYS A 247 -5.32 -8.94 -2.70
CA CYS A 247 -6.52 -9.75 -2.53
C CYS A 247 -6.98 -10.42 -3.84
N ILE A 248 -6.91 -9.71 -4.98
CA ILE A 248 -7.25 -10.27 -6.29
C ILE A 248 -6.27 -11.38 -6.68
N THR A 249 -4.96 -11.14 -6.56
CA THR A 249 -3.92 -12.14 -6.89
C THR A 249 -4.04 -13.37 -5.99
N ALA A 250 -4.31 -13.18 -4.71
CA ALA A 250 -4.51 -14.27 -3.76
C ALA A 250 -5.75 -15.11 -4.13
N THR A 251 -6.86 -14.45 -4.49
CA THR A 251 -8.09 -15.12 -4.98
C THR A 251 -7.84 -15.87 -6.27
N PHE A 252 -7.13 -15.27 -7.22
CA PHE A 252 -6.73 -15.91 -8.47
C PHE A 252 -5.93 -17.19 -8.22
N GLY A 253 -4.91 -17.13 -7.35
CA GLY A 253 -4.10 -18.30 -6.99
C GLY A 253 -4.94 -19.42 -6.37
N GLY A 254 -5.89 -19.08 -5.48
CA GLY A 254 -6.83 -20.04 -4.90
C GLY A 254 -7.74 -20.70 -5.94
N VAL A 255 -8.30 -19.91 -6.87
CA VAL A 255 -9.15 -20.42 -7.97
C VAL A 255 -8.37 -21.35 -8.88
N MET A 256 -7.14 -20.98 -9.27
CA MET A 256 -6.27 -21.81 -10.10
C MET A 256 -5.89 -23.12 -9.40
N GLY A 257 -5.55 -23.06 -8.10
CA GLY A 257 -5.22 -24.24 -7.31
C GLY A 257 -6.40 -25.22 -7.20
N ARG A 258 -7.62 -24.71 -6.99
CA ARG A 258 -8.83 -25.55 -7.00
C ARG A 258 -9.11 -26.16 -8.37
N GLY A 259 -8.98 -25.37 -9.44
CA GLY A 259 -9.16 -25.87 -10.80
C GLY A 259 -8.16 -26.97 -11.19
N SER A 260 -6.91 -26.90 -10.71
CA SER A 260 -5.94 -27.98 -10.93
C SER A 260 -6.29 -29.26 -10.18
N GLU A 261 -6.77 -29.14 -8.93
CA GLU A 261 -7.17 -30.32 -8.13
C GLU A 261 -8.37 -31.04 -8.75
N THR A 262 -9.42 -30.30 -9.15
CA THR A 262 -10.61 -30.89 -9.78
C THR A 262 -10.27 -31.56 -11.11
N PHE A 263 -9.47 -30.91 -11.94
CA PHE A 263 -9.04 -31.47 -13.23
C PHE A 263 -8.26 -32.79 -13.06
N MET A 264 -7.42 -32.91 -12.03
CA MET A 264 -6.68 -34.14 -11.77
C MET A 264 -7.56 -35.25 -11.20
N ALA A 265 -8.58 -34.91 -10.41
CA ALA A 265 -9.55 -35.87 -9.86
C ALA A 265 -10.54 -36.40 -10.93
N GLU A 266 -10.97 -35.56 -11.88
CA GLU A 266 -11.93 -35.92 -12.93
C GLU A 266 -11.40 -36.91 -13.98
N ARG A 267 -10.11 -37.21 -13.99
CA ARG A 267 -9.57 -38.32 -14.81
C ARG A 267 -10.14 -39.70 -14.42
N LEU A 268 -10.90 -39.79 -13.33
CA LEU A 268 -11.31 -41.06 -12.74
C LEU A 268 -12.80 -41.44 -12.91
N GLU A 269 -13.80 -40.54 -12.95
CA GLU A 269 -15.22 -40.98 -13.06
C GLU A 269 -16.16 -40.01 -13.81
N THR A 270 -17.16 -40.60 -14.47
CA THR A 270 -17.90 -40.11 -15.63
C THR A 270 -19.25 -39.46 -15.29
N ASP A 271 -19.34 -38.12 -15.34
CA ASP A 271 -20.55 -37.39 -15.76
C ASP A 271 -20.15 -36.06 -16.46
N SER A 272 -20.44 -35.94 -17.76
CA SER A 272 -19.80 -34.95 -18.64
C SER A 272 -20.20 -33.50 -18.38
N ARG A 273 -21.40 -33.24 -17.84
CA ARG A 273 -21.93 -31.87 -17.67
C ARG A 273 -21.50 -31.22 -16.35
N ALA A 274 -21.55 -31.96 -15.26
CA ALA A 274 -21.09 -31.45 -13.96
C ALA A 274 -19.58 -31.17 -14.00
N ASN A 275 -18.82 -32.06 -14.62
CA ASN A 275 -17.37 -31.92 -14.81
C ASN A 275 -17.02 -30.71 -15.68
N ALA A 276 -17.76 -30.49 -16.77
CA ALA A 276 -17.59 -29.29 -17.58
C ALA A 276 -17.78 -28.00 -16.74
N LEU A 277 -18.82 -27.92 -15.90
CA LEU A 277 -19.04 -26.74 -15.05
C LEU A 277 -17.93 -26.55 -14.00
N LEU A 278 -17.45 -27.64 -13.40
CA LEU A 278 -16.36 -27.61 -12.41
C LEU A 278 -15.01 -27.14 -13.00
N VAL A 279 -14.81 -27.29 -14.31
CA VAL A 279 -13.61 -26.79 -15.02
C VAL A 279 -13.83 -25.40 -15.61
N PHE A 280 -14.93 -25.16 -16.33
CA PHE A 280 -15.13 -23.89 -17.06
C PHE A 280 -15.41 -22.70 -16.13
N VAL A 281 -16.08 -22.89 -14.99
CA VAL A 281 -16.37 -21.79 -14.06
C VAL A 281 -15.10 -21.21 -13.42
N PRO A 282 -14.18 -22.02 -12.84
CA PRO A 282 -12.91 -21.51 -12.34
C PRO A 282 -12.06 -20.84 -13.43
N VAL A 283 -12.04 -21.39 -14.65
CA VAL A 283 -11.31 -20.80 -15.78
C VAL A 283 -11.88 -19.43 -16.14
N GLY A 284 -13.21 -19.32 -16.32
CA GLY A 284 -13.86 -18.04 -16.61
C GLY A 284 -13.64 -17.00 -15.50
N LEU A 285 -13.73 -17.41 -14.24
CA LEU A 285 -13.42 -16.56 -13.09
C LEU A 285 -11.95 -16.12 -13.10
N ALA A 286 -11.02 -17.02 -13.39
CA ALA A 286 -9.59 -16.72 -13.51
C ALA A 286 -9.33 -15.66 -14.58
N PHE A 287 -9.97 -15.76 -15.75
CA PHE A 287 -9.89 -14.72 -16.79
C PHE A 287 -10.38 -13.35 -16.30
N GLY A 288 -11.55 -13.31 -15.65
CA GLY A 288 -12.10 -12.08 -15.09
C GLY A 288 -11.19 -11.45 -14.03
N LEU A 289 -10.62 -12.28 -13.15
CA LEU A 289 -9.68 -11.85 -12.12
C LEU A 289 -8.38 -11.31 -12.70
N VAL A 290 -7.79 -11.94 -13.72
CA VAL A 290 -6.56 -11.43 -14.34
C VAL A 290 -6.84 -10.12 -15.08
N ALA A 291 -7.96 -9.99 -15.79
CA ALA A 291 -8.33 -8.73 -16.42
C ALA A 291 -8.50 -7.59 -15.39
N LEU A 292 -9.13 -7.87 -14.24
CA LEU A 292 -9.24 -6.92 -13.13
C LEU A 292 -7.86 -6.61 -12.53
N MET A 293 -7.02 -7.62 -12.31
CA MET A 293 -5.66 -7.49 -11.79
C MET A 293 -4.84 -6.55 -12.66
N MET A 294 -4.88 -6.73 -13.98
CA MET A 294 -4.18 -5.87 -14.94
C MET A 294 -4.66 -4.42 -14.90
N ARG A 295 -5.98 -4.18 -14.74
CA ARG A 295 -6.54 -2.82 -14.60
C ARG A 295 -6.07 -2.13 -13.32
N VAL A 296 -6.17 -2.83 -12.19
CA VAL A 296 -5.74 -2.30 -10.89
C VAL A 296 -4.23 -2.04 -10.89
N PHE A 297 -3.45 -2.98 -11.43
CA PHE A 297 -2.01 -2.86 -11.56
C PHE A 297 -1.59 -1.67 -12.42
N ALA A 298 -2.20 -1.49 -13.60
CA ALA A 298 -1.91 -0.33 -14.45
C ALA A 298 -2.20 0.99 -13.72
N GLY A 299 -3.26 1.02 -12.90
CA GLY A 299 -3.54 2.14 -12.00
C GLY A 299 -2.45 2.34 -10.94
N ILE A 300 -1.97 1.27 -10.31
CA ILE A 300 -0.87 1.32 -9.32
C ILE A 300 0.41 1.84 -10.00
N MET A 301 0.78 1.33 -11.17
CA MET A 301 1.99 1.76 -11.86
C MET A 301 1.93 3.23 -12.24
N LYS A 302 0.78 3.71 -12.70
CA LYS A 302 0.58 5.14 -12.96
C LYS A 302 0.82 5.96 -11.69
N ASP A 303 0.26 5.53 -10.57
CA ASP A 303 0.44 6.20 -9.28
C ASP A 303 1.91 6.15 -8.83
N LEU A 304 2.56 4.97 -8.88
CA LEU A 304 3.94 4.77 -8.44
C LEU A 304 4.96 5.49 -9.34
N GLN A 305 4.67 5.66 -10.64
CA GLN A 305 5.50 6.46 -11.54
C GLN A 305 5.51 7.94 -11.17
N GLN A 306 4.44 8.44 -10.55
CA GLN A 306 4.37 9.83 -10.08
C GLN A 306 5.11 10.03 -8.77
N LEU A 307 5.24 8.99 -7.94
CA LEU A 307 5.80 9.08 -6.60
C LEU A 307 7.25 9.61 -6.55
N PRO A 308 8.21 9.16 -7.39
CA PRO A 308 9.55 9.75 -7.43
C PRO A 308 9.53 11.25 -7.72
N MET A 309 8.76 11.67 -8.73
CA MET A 309 8.65 13.07 -9.10
C MET A 309 7.99 13.88 -7.97
N GLN A 310 6.92 13.37 -7.36
CA GLN A 310 6.24 14.01 -6.23
C GLN A 310 7.18 14.21 -5.03
N LEU A 311 8.07 13.25 -4.78
CA LEU A 311 9.03 13.32 -3.68
C LEU A 311 10.22 14.23 -4.00
N ASP A 312 10.69 14.24 -5.25
CA ASP A 312 11.82 15.06 -5.70
C ASP A 312 11.45 16.55 -5.78
N THR A 313 10.29 16.86 -6.37
CA THR A 313 9.75 18.23 -6.44
C THR A 313 8.93 18.59 -5.22
N PHE A 314 8.98 17.79 -4.15
CA PHE A 314 8.21 18.02 -2.93
C PHE A 314 8.51 19.42 -2.35
N ARG A 315 7.46 20.20 -2.10
CA ARG A 315 7.51 21.43 -1.33
C ARG A 315 6.25 21.55 -0.50
N ILE A 316 6.39 21.77 0.80
CA ILE A 316 5.23 21.99 1.67
C ILE A 316 4.47 23.26 1.27
N GLN A 317 5.16 24.26 0.70
CA GLN A 317 4.55 25.46 0.16
C GLN A 317 3.53 25.16 -0.95
N ASP A 318 3.67 24.05 -1.67
CA ASP A 318 2.74 23.68 -2.74
C ASP A 318 1.57 22.82 -2.23
N ALA A 319 1.54 22.47 -0.94
CA ALA A 319 0.51 21.63 -0.36
C ALA A 319 -0.84 22.35 -0.24
N LEU A 320 -1.89 21.73 -0.76
CA LEU A 320 -3.26 22.22 -0.70
C LEU A 320 -3.79 22.19 0.73
N SER A 321 -4.34 23.33 1.13
CA SER A 321 -5.12 23.51 2.35
C SER A 321 -6.53 23.94 1.97
N THR A 322 -7.50 23.37 2.66
CA THR A 322 -8.91 23.65 2.38
C THR A 322 -9.27 25.09 2.62
N CYS A 323 -8.79 25.65 3.74
CA CYS A 323 -9.09 27.03 4.10
C CYS A 323 -8.77 27.98 2.93
N CYS A 324 -7.62 27.79 2.27
CA CYS A 324 -7.20 28.61 1.14
C CYS A 324 -8.02 28.30 -0.13
N SER A 325 -8.37 27.03 -0.38
CA SER A 325 -9.24 26.66 -1.52
C SER A 325 -10.65 27.26 -1.41
N LEU A 326 -11.14 27.48 -0.18
CA LEU A 326 -12.42 28.13 0.11
C LEU A 326 -12.29 29.64 0.33
N GLN A 327 -11.14 30.23 -0.04
CA GLN A 327 -10.86 31.67 0.12
C GLN A 327 -11.05 32.17 1.56
N HIS A 328 -10.77 31.32 2.55
CA HIS A 328 -10.93 31.60 3.97
C HIS A 328 -12.37 31.95 4.38
N VAL A 329 -13.36 31.45 3.63
CA VAL A 329 -14.78 31.59 3.95
C VAL A 329 -15.40 30.22 4.20
N HIS A 330 -16.08 30.06 5.32
CA HIS A 330 -16.78 28.82 5.63
C HIS A 330 -18.00 28.64 4.71
N PRO A 331 -18.19 27.48 4.07
CA PRO A 331 -19.21 27.30 3.03
C PRO A 331 -20.64 27.32 3.58
N GLU A 332 -20.85 26.84 4.82
CA GLU A 332 -22.18 26.83 5.44
C GLU A 332 -22.53 28.12 6.20
N THR A 333 -21.61 28.68 6.99
CA THR A 333 -21.89 29.85 7.85
C THR A 333 -21.57 31.17 7.16
N GLY A 334 -20.74 31.17 6.11
CA GLY A 334 -20.25 32.38 5.46
C GLY A 334 -19.26 33.19 6.30
N GLU A 335 -18.87 32.68 7.48
CA GLU A 335 -17.93 33.35 8.37
C GLU A 335 -16.48 33.21 7.88
N GLU A 336 -15.66 34.21 8.20
CA GLU A 336 -14.22 34.17 7.95
C GLU A 336 -13.57 33.11 8.85
N MET A 337 -12.71 32.30 8.24
CA MET A 337 -11.97 31.24 8.92
C MET A 337 -10.47 31.48 8.76
N PRO A 338 -9.63 31.04 9.70
CA PRO A 338 -8.21 31.34 9.67
C PRO A 338 -7.52 30.45 8.65
N CYS A 339 -6.29 30.81 8.39
CA CYS A 339 -5.44 30.08 7.49
C CYS A 339 -4.76 28.89 8.21
N ASP A 340 -5.15 27.65 7.88
CA ASP A 340 -4.45 26.43 8.31
C ASP A 340 -2.96 26.47 7.93
N ARG A 341 -2.63 27.08 6.79
CA ARG A 341 -1.27 27.18 6.28
C ARG A 341 -0.39 28.06 7.17
N GLU A 342 -0.89 29.21 7.59
CA GLU A 342 -0.18 30.08 8.54
C GLU A 342 0.09 29.34 9.85
N LEU A 343 -0.91 28.63 10.36
CA LEU A 343 -0.79 27.83 11.59
C LEU A 343 0.24 26.71 11.46
N VAL A 344 0.22 25.96 10.36
CA VAL A 344 1.16 24.88 10.08
C VAL A 344 2.58 25.44 9.92
N PHE A 345 2.76 26.53 9.18
CA PHE A 345 4.09 27.13 8.96
C PHE A 345 4.66 27.70 10.23
N ALA A 346 3.88 28.45 11.02
CA ALA A 346 4.32 28.95 12.32
C ALA A 346 4.69 27.81 13.28
N THR A 347 4.01 26.66 13.20
CA THR A 347 4.38 25.47 13.95
C THR A 347 5.70 24.87 13.45
N LEU A 348 5.93 24.83 12.14
CA LEU A 348 7.17 24.34 11.56
C LEU A 348 8.36 25.25 11.87
N GLN A 349 8.18 26.57 11.91
CA GLN A 349 9.20 27.51 12.38
C GLN A 349 9.65 27.15 13.80
N GLN A 350 8.73 26.77 14.68
CA GLN A 350 9.09 26.33 16.04
C GLN A 350 9.78 24.96 16.09
N TRP A 351 9.62 24.13 15.06
CA TRP A 351 10.11 22.76 15.06
C TRP A 351 11.44 22.60 14.33
N TYR A 352 11.62 23.36 13.26
CA TYR A 352 12.71 23.27 12.29
C TYR A 352 13.44 24.59 12.08
N GLY A 353 12.86 25.71 12.52
CA GLY A 353 13.45 27.02 12.36
C GLY A 353 14.46 27.34 13.46
N ASP A 354 15.43 28.17 13.08
CA ASP A 354 16.30 28.87 14.02
C ASP A 354 15.54 30.11 14.55
N PRO A 355 15.52 30.36 15.87
CA PRO A 355 14.93 31.56 16.45
C PRO A 355 15.44 32.88 15.85
N GLU A 356 16.65 32.90 15.29
CA GLU A 356 17.29 34.11 14.74
C GLU A 356 16.95 34.38 13.26
N HIS A 357 16.38 33.41 12.54
CA HIS A 357 16.05 33.53 11.12
C HIS A 357 14.54 33.70 10.90
N VAL A 358 14.15 34.84 10.29
CA VAL A 358 12.75 35.28 10.12
C VAL A 358 12.17 34.90 8.73
N GLY A 359 12.81 33.96 8.02
CA GLY A 359 12.42 33.55 6.66
C GLY A 359 11.69 32.20 6.55
N GLU A 360 11.40 31.78 5.32
CA GLU A 360 10.86 30.43 5.02
C GLU A 360 11.92 29.32 5.06
N GLU A 361 13.13 29.60 5.53
CA GLU A 361 14.26 28.65 5.58
C GLU A 361 13.91 27.36 6.34
N HIS A 362 13.07 27.45 7.37
CA HIS A 362 12.58 26.30 8.13
C HIS A 362 11.70 25.36 7.27
N LEU A 363 10.94 25.92 6.31
CA LEU A 363 10.14 25.13 5.36
C LEU A 363 11.05 24.44 4.36
N ASP A 364 12.09 25.13 3.89
CA ASP A 364 13.06 24.57 2.96
C ASP A 364 13.93 23.49 3.62
N PHE A 365 14.29 23.67 4.89
CA PHE A 365 14.91 22.62 5.71
C PHE A 365 14.01 21.38 5.79
N PHE A 366 12.72 21.55 6.08
CA PHE A 366 11.79 20.42 6.12
C PHE A 366 11.63 19.76 4.74
N ASN A 367 11.53 20.54 3.67
CA ASN A 367 11.50 20.03 2.29
C ASN A 367 12.73 19.16 2.01
N ASP A 368 13.90 19.62 2.42
CA ASP A 368 15.15 18.88 2.30
C ASP A 368 15.17 17.60 3.11
N GLU A 369 14.63 17.59 4.34
CA GLU A 369 14.51 16.39 5.16
C GLU A 369 13.62 15.33 4.50
N VAL A 370 12.49 15.73 3.91
CA VAL A 370 11.63 14.83 3.14
C VAL A 370 12.39 14.28 1.92
N LYS A 371 13.06 15.13 1.15
CA LYS A 371 13.79 14.72 -0.06
C LYS A 371 15.01 13.86 0.23
N LYS A 372 15.76 14.15 1.29
CA LYS A 372 17.06 13.53 1.58
C LYS A 372 16.92 12.29 2.46
N ARG A 373 16.01 12.30 3.45
CA ARG A 373 15.87 11.20 4.42
C ARG A 373 14.70 10.28 4.10
N LEU A 374 13.53 10.86 3.83
CA LEU A 374 12.31 10.07 3.64
C LEU A 374 12.18 9.48 2.23
N ALA A 375 12.42 10.28 1.19
CA ALA A 375 12.16 9.88 -0.19
C ALA A 375 12.93 8.62 -0.62
N PRO A 376 14.25 8.47 -0.37
CA PRO A 376 14.97 7.25 -0.72
C PRO A 376 14.37 6.00 -0.05
N ARG A 377 13.80 6.18 1.15
CA ARG A 377 13.20 5.12 1.95
C ARG A 377 11.85 4.69 1.41
N ILE A 378 10.95 5.66 1.16
CA ILE A 378 9.64 5.40 0.56
C ILE A 378 9.81 4.80 -0.84
N LEU A 379 10.75 5.33 -1.64
CA LEU A 379 11.03 4.77 -2.96
C LEU A 379 11.59 3.36 -2.91
N ARG A 380 12.39 3.02 -1.89
CA ARG A 380 12.85 1.64 -1.68
C ARG A 380 11.72 0.70 -1.25
N ASP A 381 10.84 1.15 -0.36
CA ASP A 381 9.86 0.28 0.29
C ASP A 381 8.54 0.18 -0.51
N VAL A 382 8.22 1.19 -1.35
CA VAL A 382 6.97 1.32 -2.09
C VAL A 382 7.16 1.63 -3.58
N GLY A 383 8.05 2.58 -3.91
CA GLY A 383 8.24 3.08 -5.28
C GLY A 383 9.14 2.22 -6.18
N GLY A 384 9.72 1.16 -5.62
CA GLY A 384 10.78 0.40 -6.26
C GLY A 384 10.29 -0.61 -7.29
N SER A 385 11.23 -1.17 -8.05
CA SER A 385 10.98 -2.29 -8.98
C SER A 385 10.57 -3.62 -8.29
N ASN A 386 10.32 -3.63 -6.98
CA ASN A 386 9.96 -4.83 -6.23
C ASN A 386 8.72 -4.62 -5.36
N LEU A 387 7.84 -5.62 -5.39
CA LEU A 387 6.80 -5.76 -4.39
C LEU A 387 7.43 -6.22 -3.05
N PRO A 388 6.98 -5.70 -1.89
CA PRO A 388 7.47 -6.15 -0.60
C PRO A 388 7.30 -7.66 -0.42
N LEU A 389 8.37 -8.37 -0.02
CA LEU A 389 8.35 -9.83 0.17
C LEU A 389 7.23 -10.27 1.12
N THR A 390 6.98 -9.50 2.19
CA THR A 390 5.89 -9.76 3.13
C THR A 390 4.53 -9.82 2.44
N SER A 391 4.28 -8.91 1.49
CA SER A 391 3.05 -8.89 0.70
C SER A 391 2.94 -10.13 -0.18
N SER A 392 4.03 -10.50 -0.84
CA SER A 392 4.14 -11.71 -1.66
C SER A 392 3.86 -12.99 -0.87
N CYS A 393 4.43 -13.09 0.34
CA CYS A 393 4.18 -14.22 1.23
C CYS A 393 2.71 -14.28 1.69
N CYS A 394 2.06 -13.14 1.96
CA CYS A 394 0.64 -13.13 2.32
C CYS A 394 -0.25 -13.63 1.18
N VAL A 395 0.04 -13.21 -0.06
CA VAL A 395 -0.67 -13.66 -1.26
C VAL A 395 -0.53 -15.17 -1.45
N ALA A 396 0.71 -15.67 -1.42
CA ALA A 396 1.01 -17.10 -1.56
C ALA A 396 0.40 -17.94 -0.44
N ALA A 397 0.39 -17.39 0.78
CA ALA A 397 -0.15 -18.07 1.93
C ALA A 397 -1.66 -18.32 1.79
N PHE A 398 -2.43 -17.32 1.37
CA PHE A 398 -3.86 -17.51 1.12
C PHE A 398 -4.13 -18.52 -0.01
N SER A 399 -3.38 -18.44 -1.11
CA SER A 399 -3.62 -19.32 -2.26
C SER A 399 -3.30 -20.78 -1.97
N SER A 400 -2.27 -21.04 -1.14
CA SER A 400 -1.63 -22.36 -1.10
C SER A 400 -1.56 -23.02 0.28
N LEU A 401 -1.51 -22.29 1.40
CA LEU A 401 -1.42 -22.92 2.74
C LEU A 401 -2.57 -23.89 3.05
N PRO A 402 -3.84 -23.63 2.69
CA PRO A 402 -4.91 -24.58 2.95
C PRO A 402 -4.63 -25.99 2.40
N ARG A 403 -3.93 -26.08 1.27
CA ARG A 403 -3.59 -27.34 0.60
C ARG A 403 -2.52 -28.15 1.34
N LEU A 404 -1.85 -27.56 2.34
CA LEU A 404 -0.94 -28.28 3.24
C LEU A 404 -1.64 -29.46 3.93
N ALA A 405 -2.96 -29.38 4.15
CA ALA A 405 -3.75 -30.49 4.68
C ALA A 405 -3.65 -31.74 3.80
N ASN A 406 -3.66 -31.59 2.47
CA ASN A 406 -3.50 -32.70 1.53
C ASN A 406 -2.08 -33.30 1.65
N THR A 407 -1.06 -32.46 1.76
CA THR A 407 0.34 -32.88 1.89
C THR A 407 0.57 -33.69 3.16
N VAL A 408 0.06 -33.20 4.31
CA VAL A 408 0.19 -33.90 5.60
C VAL A 408 -0.56 -35.25 5.56
N ALA A 409 -1.77 -35.28 5.02
CA ALA A 409 -2.54 -36.53 4.89
C ALA A 409 -1.81 -37.55 4.01
N LYS A 410 -1.28 -37.12 2.86
CA LYS A 410 -0.48 -37.97 1.96
C LYS A 410 0.78 -38.51 2.65
N LEU A 411 1.52 -37.66 3.35
CA LEU A 411 2.73 -38.05 4.09
C LEU A 411 2.45 -39.11 5.16
N ALA A 412 1.27 -39.07 5.78
CA ALA A 412 0.90 -40.00 6.83
C ALA A 412 0.44 -41.38 6.33
N GLN A 413 0.00 -41.50 5.08
CA GLN A 413 -0.49 -42.77 4.53
C GLN A 413 0.63 -43.80 4.32
N ALA A 414 1.90 -43.38 4.41
CA ALA A 414 3.11 -44.15 4.10
C ALA A 414 3.10 -44.78 2.68
N PRO A 415 4.24 -44.88 1.99
CA PRO A 415 4.30 -45.70 0.78
C PRO A 415 4.05 -47.18 1.12
N ASP A 416 3.71 -47.98 0.11
CA ASP A 416 3.50 -49.43 0.24
C ASP A 416 4.60 -50.05 1.12
N PRO A 417 4.27 -50.84 2.16
CA PRO A 417 5.26 -51.47 3.05
C PRO A 417 6.29 -52.35 2.32
N ASN A 418 6.03 -52.72 1.06
CA ASN A 418 6.98 -53.46 0.22
C ASN A 418 7.96 -52.56 -0.56
N ALA A 419 7.80 -51.24 -0.51
CA ALA A 419 8.74 -50.30 -1.13
C ALA A 419 10.09 -50.36 -0.38
N ALA A 420 11.21 -50.52 -1.11
CA ALA A 420 12.51 -50.57 -0.47
C ALA A 420 12.81 -49.27 0.30
N GLU A 421 13.60 -49.33 1.39
CA GLU A 421 13.85 -48.21 2.31
C GLU A 421 14.33 -46.92 1.61
N VAL A 422 14.99 -47.05 0.46
CA VAL A 422 15.48 -45.93 -0.37
C VAL A 422 14.35 -45.13 -1.06
N HIS A 423 13.16 -45.71 -1.26
CA HIS A 423 12.05 -45.05 -1.95
C HIS A 423 11.25 -44.12 -1.04
N VAL A 424 11.27 -44.34 0.29
CA VAL A 424 10.49 -43.52 1.25
C VAL A 424 10.95 -42.06 1.30
N PRO A 425 12.26 -41.75 1.42
CA PRO A 425 12.73 -40.36 1.43
C PRO A 425 12.50 -39.64 0.09
N LEU A 426 12.65 -40.34 -1.03
CA LEU A 426 12.38 -39.81 -2.37
C LEU A 426 10.90 -39.44 -2.51
N TRP A 427 10.00 -40.36 -2.16
CA TRP A 427 8.56 -40.12 -2.17
C TRP A 427 8.17 -38.93 -1.28
N ALA A 428 8.65 -38.90 -0.03
CA ALA A 428 8.34 -37.82 0.90
C ALA A 428 8.85 -36.46 0.37
N SER A 429 10.04 -36.44 -0.23
CA SER A 429 10.61 -35.24 -0.86
C SER A 429 9.73 -34.73 -2.00
N ARG A 430 9.15 -35.62 -2.81
CA ARG A 430 8.23 -35.25 -3.90
C ARG A 430 6.92 -34.68 -3.39
N VAL A 431 6.31 -35.30 -2.39
CA VAL A 431 5.09 -34.78 -1.75
C VAL A 431 5.32 -33.39 -1.17
N CYS A 432 6.49 -33.15 -0.56
CA CYS A 432 6.89 -31.82 -0.10
C CYS A 432 7.16 -30.84 -1.25
N MET A 433 7.86 -31.26 -2.31
CA MET A 433 8.12 -30.42 -3.49
C MET A 433 6.83 -29.99 -4.18
N ASP A 434 5.81 -30.84 -4.25
CA ASP A 434 4.50 -30.48 -4.80
C ASP A 434 3.88 -29.29 -4.07
N PHE A 435 3.85 -29.36 -2.75
CA PHE A 435 3.33 -28.29 -1.92
C PHE A 435 4.16 -27.00 -2.04
N LEU A 436 5.49 -27.12 -2.02
CA LEU A 436 6.37 -25.96 -2.13
C LEU A 436 6.29 -25.33 -3.52
N PHE A 437 6.12 -26.12 -4.58
CA PHE A 437 5.86 -25.61 -5.93
C PHE A 437 4.59 -24.77 -5.95
N ASP A 438 3.50 -25.30 -5.38
CA ASP A 438 2.23 -24.60 -5.22
C ASP A 438 2.34 -23.31 -4.39
N LEU A 439 3.23 -23.27 -3.41
CA LEU A 439 3.48 -22.10 -2.57
C LEU A 439 4.32 -21.04 -3.30
N ILE A 440 5.32 -21.45 -4.08
CA ILE A 440 6.27 -20.55 -4.74
C ILE A 440 5.71 -20.01 -6.06
N LEU A 441 4.92 -20.79 -6.79
CA LEU A 441 4.41 -20.40 -8.10
C LEU A 441 3.60 -19.09 -8.10
N PRO A 442 2.68 -18.83 -7.13
CA PRO A 442 1.99 -17.55 -7.03
C PRO A 442 2.95 -16.38 -6.77
N MET A 443 4.00 -16.58 -5.97
CA MET A 443 5.03 -15.56 -5.76
C MET A 443 5.78 -15.27 -7.05
N PHE A 444 6.23 -16.33 -7.76
CA PHE A 444 6.89 -16.20 -9.05
C PHE A 444 6.03 -15.43 -10.05
N ALA A 445 4.78 -15.87 -10.24
CA ALA A 445 3.84 -15.26 -11.18
C ALA A 445 3.59 -13.78 -10.86
N MET A 446 3.46 -13.43 -9.57
CA MET A 446 3.25 -12.05 -9.15
C MET A 446 4.46 -11.16 -9.45
N HIS A 447 5.69 -11.61 -9.15
CA HIS A 447 6.89 -10.82 -9.45
C HIS A 447 7.18 -10.76 -10.94
N LEU A 448 7.06 -11.87 -11.66
CA LEU A 448 7.24 -11.89 -13.12
C LEU A 448 6.23 -10.98 -13.79
N GLY A 449 4.95 -11.08 -13.40
CA GLY A 449 3.89 -10.20 -13.86
C GLY A 449 4.20 -8.73 -13.57
N TYR A 450 4.72 -8.43 -12.38
CA TYR A 450 5.15 -7.08 -12.02
C TYR A 450 6.22 -6.55 -12.98
N TYR A 451 7.30 -7.31 -13.21
CA TYR A 451 8.40 -6.91 -14.10
C TYR A 451 7.98 -6.78 -15.56
N LEU A 452 7.23 -7.75 -16.09
CA LEU A 452 6.75 -7.72 -17.47
C LEU A 452 5.87 -6.50 -17.70
N LEU A 453 4.99 -6.21 -16.73
CA LEU A 453 4.06 -5.10 -16.84
C LEU A 453 4.75 -3.74 -16.65
N GLN A 454 5.74 -3.65 -15.76
CA GLN A 454 6.60 -2.48 -15.65
C GLN A 454 7.33 -2.20 -16.97
N ALA A 455 8.02 -3.21 -17.52
CA ALA A 455 8.72 -3.10 -18.81
C ALA A 455 7.75 -2.73 -19.94
N TRP A 456 6.53 -3.23 -19.89
CA TRP A 456 5.47 -2.90 -20.83
C TRP A 456 5.03 -1.44 -20.71
N THR A 457 4.67 -0.97 -19.51
CA THR A 457 4.23 0.42 -19.30
C THR A 457 5.28 1.44 -19.74
N ALA A 458 6.57 1.07 -19.65
CA ALA A 458 7.67 1.91 -20.11
C ALA A 458 7.83 1.95 -21.65
N ARG A 459 7.51 0.86 -22.34
CA ARG A 459 7.77 0.72 -23.79
C ARG A 459 6.55 0.96 -24.68
N ILE A 460 5.38 0.62 -24.19
CA ILE A 460 4.15 0.63 -24.95
C ILE A 460 3.20 1.53 -24.19
N GLN A 461 3.08 2.79 -24.64
CA GLN A 461 1.95 3.65 -24.30
C GLN A 461 0.87 3.42 -25.36
N PRO A 462 -0.04 2.45 -25.18
CA PRO A 462 -1.11 2.23 -26.14
C PRO A 462 -1.97 3.49 -26.28
N ARG A 463 -2.04 4.00 -27.51
CA ARG A 463 -2.71 5.26 -27.87
C ARG A 463 -4.23 5.20 -27.68
N SER A 464 -4.84 4.02 -27.71
CA SER A 464 -6.30 3.86 -27.58
C SER A 464 -6.72 3.04 -26.35
N PRO A 465 -7.86 3.34 -25.73
CA PRO A 465 -8.40 2.54 -24.64
C PRO A 465 -8.74 1.10 -25.08
N TRP A 466 -9.16 0.89 -26.33
CA TRP A 466 -9.45 -0.44 -26.87
C TRP A 466 -8.21 -1.33 -26.98
N SER A 467 -7.08 -0.79 -27.43
CA SER A 467 -5.83 -1.55 -27.49
C SER A 467 -5.34 -1.99 -26.10
N LYS A 468 -5.57 -1.17 -25.06
CA LYS A 468 -5.31 -1.56 -23.66
C LYS A 468 -6.15 -2.76 -23.23
N HIS A 469 -7.43 -2.81 -23.61
CA HIS A 469 -8.34 -3.89 -23.25
C HIS A 469 -8.02 -5.19 -23.98
N CYS A 470 -7.86 -5.16 -25.30
CA CYS A 470 -7.51 -6.34 -26.09
C CYS A 470 -6.18 -6.94 -25.63
N LEU A 471 -5.21 -6.08 -25.31
CA LEU A 471 -3.93 -6.55 -24.82
C LEU A 471 -4.00 -7.09 -23.39
N ALA A 472 -4.76 -6.46 -22.49
CA ALA A 472 -4.99 -7.00 -21.16
C ALA A 472 -5.63 -8.39 -21.21
N LEU A 473 -6.57 -8.62 -22.14
CA LEU A 473 -7.18 -9.93 -22.38
C LEU A 473 -6.16 -10.93 -22.92
N LEU A 474 -5.32 -10.54 -23.89
CA LEU A 474 -4.26 -11.41 -24.42
C LEU A 474 -3.25 -11.81 -23.33
N ILE A 475 -2.78 -10.84 -22.54
CA ILE A 475 -1.89 -11.11 -21.40
C ILE A 475 -2.59 -12.01 -20.38
N SER A 476 -3.88 -11.81 -20.14
CA SER A 476 -4.67 -12.68 -19.26
C SER A 476 -4.66 -14.13 -19.76
N PHE A 477 -4.89 -14.34 -21.05
CA PHE A 477 -4.84 -15.66 -21.68
C PHE A 477 -3.46 -16.30 -21.56
N MET A 478 -2.40 -15.55 -21.87
CA MET A 478 -1.03 -16.04 -21.77
C MET A 478 -0.64 -16.36 -20.32
N THR A 479 -1.07 -15.54 -19.36
CA THR A 479 -0.75 -15.74 -17.93
C THR A 479 -1.48 -16.95 -17.37
N VAL A 480 -2.80 -17.05 -17.57
CA VAL A 480 -3.59 -18.22 -17.16
C VAL A 480 -3.06 -19.49 -17.81
N GLY A 481 -2.83 -19.44 -19.13
CA GLY A 481 -2.31 -20.57 -19.92
C GLY A 481 -0.93 -21.02 -19.45
N SER A 482 0.00 -20.11 -19.20
CA SER A 482 1.37 -20.44 -18.74
C SER A 482 1.40 -20.99 -17.32
N VAL A 483 0.62 -20.42 -16.39
CA VAL A 483 0.50 -20.97 -15.02
C VAL A 483 -0.12 -22.37 -15.06
N ALA A 484 -1.18 -22.56 -15.83
CA ALA A 484 -1.80 -23.86 -16.02
C ALA A 484 -0.83 -24.87 -16.65
N ALA A 485 -0.09 -24.45 -17.70
CA ALA A 485 0.89 -25.29 -18.36
C ALA A 485 2.05 -25.67 -17.43
N ALA A 486 2.58 -24.73 -16.63
CA ALA A 486 3.64 -24.99 -15.65
C ALA A 486 3.17 -26.01 -14.61
N ASN A 487 1.97 -25.83 -14.04
CA ASN A 487 1.36 -26.80 -13.14
C ASN A 487 1.21 -28.18 -13.79
N ARG A 488 0.77 -28.23 -15.06
CA ARG A 488 0.61 -29.50 -15.79
C ARG A 488 1.94 -30.20 -16.06
N VAL A 489 2.96 -29.48 -16.52
CA VAL A 489 4.27 -30.06 -16.79
C VAL A 489 4.85 -30.62 -15.50
N PHE A 490 4.81 -29.82 -14.43
CA PHE A 490 5.30 -30.26 -13.12
C PHE A 490 4.55 -31.49 -12.62
N SER A 491 3.22 -31.47 -12.65
CA SER A 491 2.39 -32.61 -12.23
C SER A 491 2.61 -33.86 -13.10
N ALA A 492 2.77 -33.70 -14.42
CA ALA A 492 3.01 -34.82 -15.33
C ALA A 492 4.37 -35.46 -15.06
N VAL A 493 5.43 -34.64 -14.91
CA VAL A 493 6.77 -35.10 -14.52
C VAL A 493 6.72 -35.79 -13.16
N ASN A 494 5.95 -35.24 -12.21
CA ASN A 494 5.78 -35.84 -10.89
C ASN A 494 4.94 -37.14 -10.91
N SER A 495 4.18 -37.42 -11.96
CA SER A 495 3.45 -38.70 -12.11
C SER A 495 4.15 -39.75 -12.98
N ALA A 496 5.11 -39.36 -13.83
CA ALA A 496 5.59 -40.22 -14.92
C ALA A 496 6.60 -41.31 -14.50
N ASN A 497 7.31 -41.13 -13.38
CA ASN A 497 8.29 -42.09 -12.91
C ASN A 497 8.44 -41.96 -11.39
N GLU A 498 7.93 -42.92 -10.61
CA GLU A 498 7.91 -42.88 -9.15
C GLU A 498 9.32 -42.96 -8.52
N ASP A 499 10.28 -43.52 -9.25
CA ASP A 499 11.66 -43.74 -8.79
C ASP A 499 12.65 -42.65 -9.24
N SER A 500 12.16 -41.54 -9.79
CA SER A 500 13.00 -40.51 -10.39
C SER A 500 13.00 -39.18 -9.64
N TRP A 501 14.17 -38.54 -9.56
CA TRP A 501 14.36 -37.15 -9.13
C TRP A 501 14.01 -36.12 -10.20
N LEU A 502 13.53 -36.53 -11.38
CA LEU A 502 13.15 -35.60 -12.46
C LEU A 502 12.24 -34.41 -12.03
N PRO A 503 11.28 -34.56 -11.09
CA PRO A 503 10.46 -33.44 -10.62
C PRO A 503 11.25 -32.33 -9.90
N ALA A 504 12.45 -32.65 -9.40
CA ALA A 504 13.31 -31.67 -8.76
C ALA A 504 13.80 -30.59 -9.74
N LEU A 505 13.97 -30.92 -11.02
CA LEU A 505 14.43 -29.95 -12.04
C LEU A 505 13.48 -28.76 -12.21
N PRO A 506 12.19 -28.94 -12.55
CA PRO A 506 11.25 -27.82 -12.65
C PRO A 506 11.05 -27.10 -11.30
N PHE A 507 11.11 -27.82 -10.18
CA PHE A 507 11.04 -27.20 -8.84
C PHE A 507 12.21 -26.25 -8.58
N PHE A 508 13.45 -26.71 -8.72
CA PHE A 508 14.63 -25.88 -8.50
C PHE A 508 14.74 -24.75 -9.53
N ALA A 509 14.30 -24.97 -10.77
CA ALA A 509 14.20 -23.91 -11.77
C ALA A 509 13.23 -22.80 -11.31
N LEU A 510 12.07 -23.15 -10.74
CA LEU A 510 11.12 -22.18 -10.19
C LEU A 510 11.69 -21.44 -8.98
N VAL A 511 12.34 -22.14 -8.05
CA VAL A 511 13.01 -21.54 -6.87
C VAL A 511 14.09 -20.56 -7.31
N ALA A 512 14.97 -20.98 -8.23
CA ALA A 512 16.06 -20.15 -8.74
C ALA A 512 15.53 -18.93 -9.49
N SER A 513 14.50 -19.10 -10.31
CA SER A 513 13.88 -17.99 -11.05
C SER A 513 13.22 -16.98 -10.11
N THR A 514 12.47 -17.46 -9.11
CA THR A 514 11.83 -16.60 -8.10
C THR A 514 12.87 -15.84 -7.28
N SER A 515 13.92 -16.53 -6.84
CA SER A 515 15.04 -15.93 -6.11
C SER A 515 15.76 -14.90 -6.98
N GLY A 516 16.00 -15.20 -8.25
CA GLY A 516 16.59 -14.29 -9.22
C GLY A 516 15.76 -13.01 -9.42
N LEU A 517 14.43 -13.11 -9.50
CA LEU A 517 13.54 -11.95 -9.59
C LEU A 517 13.58 -11.10 -8.31
N LEU A 518 13.57 -11.73 -7.13
CA LEU A 518 13.66 -11.05 -5.85
C LEU A 518 15.02 -10.32 -5.68
N LEU A 519 16.11 -11.00 -6.02
CA LEU A 519 17.47 -10.46 -5.96
C LEU A 519 17.69 -9.36 -7.00
N ARG A 520 17.18 -9.53 -8.23
CA ARG A 520 17.29 -8.53 -9.29
C ARG A 520 16.73 -7.19 -8.84
N GLY A 521 15.56 -7.17 -8.23
CA GLY A 521 15.03 -5.89 -7.78
C GLY A 521 15.84 -5.31 -6.63
N ARG A 522 16.40 -6.12 -5.71
CA ARG A 522 17.34 -5.61 -4.70
C ARG A 522 18.58 -4.96 -5.34
N CYS A 523 19.15 -5.59 -6.37
CA CYS A 523 20.31 -5.06 -7.10
C CYS A 523 19.98 -3.79 -7.88
N ASN A 524 18.84 -3.76 -8.59
CA ASN A 524 18.37 -2.56 -9.29
C ASN A 524 18.20 -1.38 -8.32
N HIS A 525 17.70 -1.63 -7.11
CA HIS A 525 17.58 -0.57 -6.10
C HIS A 525 18.95 -0.07 -5.61
N ALA A 526 19.92 -0.97 -5.42
CA ALA A 526 21.28 -0.57 -5.05
C ALA A 526 21.94 0.27 -6.17
N ALA A 527 21.72 -0.11 -7.42
CA ALA A 527 22.22 0.62 -8.59
C ALA A 527 21.55 1.99 -8.74
N GLU A 528 20.21 2.06 -8.70
CA GLU A 528 19.43 3.31 -8.78
C GLU A 528 19.79 4.27 -7.64
N GLY A 529 19.91 3.77 -6.41
CA GLY A 529 20.40 4.56 -5.27
C GLY A 529 21.82 5.11 -5.50
N SER A 530 22.70 4.34 -6.14
CA SER A 530 24.07 4.78 -6.47
C SER A 530 24.13 5.80 -7.61
N VAL A 531 23.21 5.73 -8.58
CA VAL A 531 23.11 6.67 -9.70
C VAL A 531 22.56 8.00 -9.19
N TRP A 532 21.49 7.96 -8.39
CA TRP A 532 20.93 9.16 -7.76
C TRP A 532 21.97 9.84 -6.84
N ALA A 533 22.73 9.05 -6.07
CA ALA A 533 23.84 9.56 -5.26
C ALA A 533 25.06 10.04 -6.06
N ARG A 534 25.21 9.65 -7.33
CA ARG A 534 26.25 10.17 -8.23
C ARG A 534 25.81 11.43 -8.96
N GLN A 535 24.57 11.49 -9.41
CA GLN A 535 23.99 12.65 -10.06
C GLN A 535 23.98 13.86 -9.11
N LYS A 536 23.58 13.66 -7.84
CA LYS A 536 23.68 14.69 -6.79
C LYS A 536 25.12 15.16 -6.51
N ARG A 537 26.11 14.26 -6.56
CA ARG A 537 27.53 14.63 -6.39
C ARG A 537 28.08 15.39 -7.59
N GLY A 538 27.61 15.07 -8.80
CA GLY A 538 27.95 15.82 -10.02
C GLY A 538 27.42 17.25 -9.99
N GLU A 539 26.18 17.44 -9.54
CA GLU A 539 25.55 18.77 -9.41
C GLU A 539 26.20 19.63 -8.31
N SER A 540 26.57 19.03 -7.17
CA SER A 540 27.29 19.77 -6.10
C SER A 540 28.73 20.13 -6.48
N LEU A 541 29.41 19.32 -7.31
CA LEU A 541 30.73 19.65 -7.81
C LEU A 541 30.66 20.72 -8.91
N GLY A 542 29.62 20.70 -9.75
CA GLY A 542 29.38 21.72 -10.78
C GLY A 542 29.19 23.12 -10.19
N HIS A 543 28.35 23.27 -9.17
CA HIS A 543 28.15 24.55 -8.48
C HIS A 543 29.43 25.07 -7.80
N SER A 544 30.25 24.20 -7.22
CA SER A 544 31.53 24.60 -6.61
C SER A 544 32.60 25.02 -7.62
N PHE A 545 32.46 24.61 -8.87
CA PHE A 545 33.41 24.94 -9.95
C PHE A 545 33.05 26.27 -10.62
N GLU A 546 31.76 26.56 -10.81
CA GLU A 546 31.28 27.86 -11.31
C GLU A 546 31.52 29.00 -10.30
N GLU A 547 31.37 28.73 -9.00
CA GLU A 547 31.65 29.72 -7.94
C GLU A 547 33.15 30.07 -7.83
N ARG A 548 34.05 29.16 -8.25
CA ARG A 548 35.49 29.43 -8.37
C ARG A 548 35.89 30.12 -9.67
N GLN A 549 35.13 29.96 -10.75
CA GLN A 549 35.42 30.65 -12.01
C GLN A 549 34.88 32.09 -12.02
N GLY A 550 33.78 32.39 -11.33
CA GLY A 550 33.25 33.75 -11.18
C GLY A 550 34.12 34.69 -10.33
N ALA A 551 35.02 34.16 -9.48
CA ALA A 551 35.87 34.96 -8.61
C ALA A 551 37.25 35.33 -9.22
N SER A 552 37.49 34.98 -10.50
CA SER A 552 38.79 35.18 -11.17
C SER A 552 38.79 36.26 -12.25
N GLN A 553 37.66 36.89 -12.58
CA GLN A 553 37.55 37.91 -13.62
C GLN A 553 37.21 39.28 -13.03
N ASP A 554 38.05 39.79 -12.13
CA ASP A 554 38.01 41.22 -11.82
C ASP A 554 39.37 41.73 -11.30
N ARG A 555 40.33 41.85 -12.23
CA ARG A 555 41.56 42.68 -12.05
C ARG A 555 42.00 43.28 -13.39
N SER A 556 41.56 44.52 -13.61
CA SER A 556 42.35 45.68 -14.05
C SER A 556 43.52 45.49 -15.05
N ASN A 557 43.46 46.16 -16.21
CA ASN A 557 44.40 47.26 -16.54
C ASN A 557 43.90 48.15 -17.71
N PRO A 558 44.30 49.44 -17.79
CA PRO A 558 43.84 50.41 -18.77
C PRO A 558 44.85 50.68 -19.92
N ASP A 559 44.36 51.41 -20.93
CA ASP A 559 45.04 52.26 -21.93
C ASP A 559 46.20 51.69 -22.77
N MET A 560 46.00 51.63 -24.10
CA MET A 560 46.92 52.21 -25.09
C MET A 560 46.25 52.37 -26.47
N ALA A 561 46.75 53.37 -27.18
CA ALA A 561 46.20 54.06 -28.34
C ALA A 561 46.47 53.39 -29.70
N GLU A 562 45.80 53.98 -30.71
CA GLU A 562 46.25 54.22 -32.09
C GLU A 562 46.34 53.06 -33.11
N ASP A 563 45.45 53.20 -34.10
CA ASP A 563 45.69 53.30 -35.56
C ASP A 563 46.09 52.10 -36.44
N ASP A 564 45.51 52.22 -37.65
CA ASP A 564 45.80 51.66 -38.96
C ASP A 564 45.19 50.32 -39.41
N ASP A 565 44.20 50.50 -40.29
CA ASP A 565 44.06 49.94 -41.64
C ASP A 565 44.11 48.40 -41.85
N VAL A 566 43.06 47.87 -42.48
CA VAL A 566 43.07 47.43 -43.90
C VAL A 566 41.74 46.76 -44.30
N PHE A 567 41.32 47.12 -45.50
CA PHE A 567 40.13 46.77 -46.29
C PHE A 567 40.04 45.32 -46.82
N SER A 568 38.80 44.90 -47.15
CA SER A 568 38.35 43.88 -48.15
C SER A 568 38.51 42.39 -47.77
N ILE A 569 37.54 41.49 -47.93
CA ILE A 569 36.51 41.26 -48.98
C ILE A 569 35.22 40.73 -48.34
#